data_AF-A0A6I5KWM1-F1
#
_entry.id   AF-A0A6I5KWM1-F1
#
_cell.length_a   1.000
_cell.length_b   1.000
_cell.length_c   1.000
_cell.angle_alpha   90.00
_cell.angle_beta   90.00
_cell.angle_gamma   90.00
#
_symmetry.space_group_name_H-M   'P 1'
#
loop_
_entity.id
_entity.type
_entity.pdbx_description
1 polymer ?
#
loop_
_entity_poly.entity_id
_entity_poly.type
_entity_poly.pdbx_seq_one_letter_code
_entity_poly.pdbx_strand_id
1 'polypeptide(L)'
;MKNNIFIYKFSNVFISRGFNRSLVVDCLRGEFYYIPNELVDFVDNYDGKELTENEQEIYEDFISYLLDNELAFISKRDRGEMFISFSESWDYPSIISNAIIELNENNNSTCFKSIELLSG
;
A
#
# COMPACT_ATOMS: atom_id res chain seq x y z
N MET A 1 9.48 6.15 33.05
CA MET A 1 8.14 5.72 32.60
C MET A 1 8.12 5.96 31.11
N LYS A 2 8.17 4.88 30.31
CA LYS A 2 8.00 5.02 28.85
C LYS A 2 6.50 5.32 28.66
N ASN A 3 6.13 6.24 27.79
CA ASN A 3 4.71 6.47 27.54
C ASN A 3 4.23 5.51 26.45
N ASN A 4 2.94 5.19 26.42
CA ASN A 4 2.34 4.48 25.29
C ASN A 4 2.58 5.25 23.99
N ILE A 5 2.82 4.51 22.90
CA ILE A 5 3.13 5.07 21.58
C ILE A 5 2.18 4.52 20.53
N PHE A 6 2.02 5.23 19.42
CA PHE A 6 1.36 4.73 18.23
C PHE A 6 2.40 4.65 17.12
N ILE A 7 2.44 3.51 16.43
CA ILE A 7 3.29 3.29 15.27
C ILE A 7 2.45 3.32 14.00
N TYR A 8 2.96 3.95 12.96
CA TYR A 8 2.28 4.07 11.67
C TYR A 8 3.25 3.68 10.56
N LYS A 9 2.84 2.74 9.72
CA LYS A 9 3.57 2.39 8.50
C LYS A 9 3.41 3.52 7.48
N PHE A 10 4.47 3.84 6.73
CA PHE A 10 4.33 4.79 5.63
C PHE A 10 3.47 4.20 4.50
N SER A 11 2.62 5.02 3.87
CA SER A 11 1.68 4.57 2.83
C SER A 11 2.37 4.07 1.56
N ASN A 12 3.58 4.56 1.26
CA ASN A 12 4.42 4.10 0.15
C ASN A 12 5.15 2.79 0.42
N VAL A 13 5.04 2.24 1.63
CA VAL A 13 5.69 0.99 2.03
C VAL A 13 4.72 -0.18 1.86
N PHE A 14 5.04 -1.03 0.89
CA PHE A 14 4.27 -2.22 0.56
C PHE A 14 4.98 -3.47 1.08
N ILE A 15 4.21 -4.46 1.51
CA ILE A 15 4.74 -5.71 2.04
C ILE A 15 4.18 -6.87 1.21
N SER A 16 5.08 -7.69 0.66
CA SER A 16 4.74 -8.92 -0.03
C SER A 16 5.17 -10.11 0.81
N ARG A 17 4.18 -10.90 1.25
CA ARG A 17 4.43 -12.06 2.13
C ARG A 17 4.95 -13.24 1.31
N GLY A 18 6.14 -13.71 1.65
CA GLY A 18 6.76 -14.87 1.00
C GLY A 18 6.72 -16.11 1.89
N PHE A 19 7.09 -17.27 1.31
CA PHE A 19 7.05 -18.55 2.02
C PHE A 19 8.02 -18.60 3.22
N ASN A 20 9.28 -18.21 3.00
CA ASN A 20 10.32 -18.25 4.04
C ASN A 20 10.63 -16.87 4.66
N ARG A 21 10.43 -15.80 3.88
CA ARG A 21 10.70 -14.42 4.26
C ARG A 21 9.81 -13.51 3.45
N SER A 22 9.48 -12.36 4.01
CA SER A 22 8.70 -11.35 3.33
C SER A 22 9.60 -10.27 2.72
N LEU A 23 9.03 -9.52 1.79
CA LEU A 23 9.69 -8.42 1.10
C LEU A 23 8.95 -7.12 1.44
N VAL A 24 9.65 -6.17 2.02
CA VAL A 24 9.18 -4.78 2.14
C VAL A 24 9.72 -4.00 0.95
N VAL A 25 8.89 -3.17 0.34
CA VAL A 25 9.25 -2.30 -0.78
C VAL A 25 8.86 -0.87 -0.44
N ASP A 26 9.84 0.02 -0.42
CA ASP A 26 9.61 1.47 -0.40
C ASP A 26 9.54 1.97 -1.85
N CYS A 27 8.32 2.17 -2.34
CA CYS A 27 8.08 2.54 -3.73
C CYS A 27 8.58 3.95 -4.10
N LEU A 28 8.72 4.86 -3.13
CA LEU A 28 9.20 6.21 -3.41
C LEU A 28 10.72 6.25 -3.56
N ARG A 29 11.43 5.43 -2.79
CA ARG A 29 12.89 5.37 -2.81
C ARG A 29 13.44 4.28 -3.73
N GLY A 30 12.61 3.33 -4.14
CA GLY A 30 13.03 2.17 -4.94
C GLY A 30 13.84 1.15 -4.14
N GLU A 31 13.75 1.21 -2.81
CA GLU A 31 14.48 0.34 -1.89
C GLU A 31 13.64 -0.87 -1.51
N PHE A 32 14.30 -1.99 -1.21
CA PHE A 32 13.62 -3.20 -0.76
C PHE A 32 14.39 -3.91 0.35
N TYR A 33 13.64 -4.53 1.25
CA TYR A 33 14.16 -5.16 2.46
C TYR A 33 13.58 -6.55 2.61
N TYR A 34 14.45 -7.54 2.85
CA TYR A 34 13.99 -8.87 3.24
C TYR A 34 13.77 -8.89 4.76
N ILE A 35 12.56 -9.25 5.17
CA ILE A 35 12.19 -9.27 6.58
C ILE A 35 11.63 -10.64 7.00
N PRO A 36 11.76 -11.00 8.29
CA PRO A 36 11.06 -12.15 8.85
C PRO A 36 9.54 -12.00 8.72
N ASN A 37 8.81 -13.11 8.64
CA ASN A 37 7.35 -13.07 8.55
C ASN A 37 6.71 -12.57 9.85
N GLU A 38 7.39 -12.75 10.98
CA GLU A 38 6.99 -12.26 12.29
C GLU A 38 6.93 -10.73 12.34
N LEU A 39 7.82 -10.04 11.60
CA LEU A 39 7.77 -8.58 11.50
C LEU A 39 6.55 -8.12 10.69
N VAL A 40 6.12 -8.90 9.70
CA VAL A 40 4.88 -8.62 8.97
C VAL A 40 3.68 -8.77 9.89
N ASP A 41 3.65 -9.84 10.69
CA ASP A 41 2.59 -10.04 11.68
C ASP A 41 2.54 -8.88 12.69
N PHE A 42 3.69 -8.36 13.11
CA PHE A 42 3.74 -7.16 13.95
C PHE A 42 3.12 -5.94 13.24
N VAL A 43 3.54 -5.64 12.01
CA VAL A 43 3.02 -4.48 11.26
C VAL A 43 1.51 -4.61 11.03
N ASP A 44 1.02 -5.76 10.57
CA ASP A 44 -0.41 -6.01 10.33
C ASP A 44 -1.24 -5.84 11.62
N ASN A 45 -0.67 -6.17 12.78
CA ASN A 45 -1.37 -6.09 14.06
C ASN A 45 -1.29 -4.72 14.73
N TYR A 46 -0.23 -3.93 14.50
CA TYR A 46 0.03 -2.71 15.27
C TYR A 46 0.01 -1.40 14.46
N ASP A 47 -0.12 -1.46 13.14
CA ASP A 47 -0.28 -0.25 12.32
C ASP A 47 -1.48 0.59 12.76
N GLY A 48 -1.22 1.81 13.24
CA GLY A 48 -2.20 2.73 13.79
C GLY A 48 -2.77 2.36 15.16
N LYS A 49 -2.23 1.35 15.83
CA LYS A 49 -2.64 0.94 17.19
C LYS A 49 -1.66 1.42 18.26
N GLU A 50 -2.17 1.52 19.48
CA GLU A 50 -1.39 1.89 20.65
C GLU A 50 -0.58 0.68 21.13
N LEU A 51 0.72 0.89 21.38
CA LEU A 51 1.62 -0.07 22.00
C LEU A 51 1.83 0.31 23.47
N THR A 52 1.50 -0.64 24.36
CA THR A 52 1.79 -0.54 25.80
C THR A 52 3.28 -0.62 26.07
N GLU A 53 3.73 -0.17 27.25
CA GLU A 53 5.14 -0.26 27.66
C GLU A 53 5.70 -1.69 27.53
N ASN A 54 4.92 -2.71 27.91
CA ASN A 54 5.34 -4.12 27.80
C ASN A 54 5.48 -4.57 26.34
N GLU A 55 4.56 -4.17 25.46
CA GLU A 55 4.66 -4.50 24.04
C GLU A 55 5.83 -3.79 23.37
N GLN A 56 6.13 -2.55 23.78
CA GLN A 56 7.32 -1.83 23.32
C GLN A 56 8.61 -2.55 23.68
N GLU A 57 8.68 -3.18 24.85
CA GLU A 57 9.84 -3.98 25.27
C GLU A 57 9.91 -5.32 24.50
N ILE A 58 8.78 -6.01 24.35
CA ILE A 58 8.71 -7.28 23.61
C ILE A 58 9.10 -7.10 22.13
N TYR A 59 8.69 -5.99 21.52
CA TYR A 59 8.89 -5.71 20.10
C TYR A 59 9.97 -4.64 19.84
N GLU A 60 10.87 -4.40 20.79
CA GLU A 60 11.89 -3.34 20.68
C GLU A 60 12.70 -3.45 19.39
N ASP A 61 13.20 -4.65 19.07
CA ASP A 61 13.96 -4.92 17.84
C ASP A 61 13.16 -4.64 16.56
N PHE A 62 11.86 -4.95 16.57
CA PHE A 62 10.97 -4.73 15.43
C PHE A 62 10.69 -3.24 15.23
N ILE A 63 10.42 -2.53 16.33
CA ILE A 63 10.19 -1.09 16.32
C ILE A 63 11.45 -0.38 15.84
N SER A 64 12.61 -0.69 16.42
CA SER A 64 13.90 -0.12 16.02
C SER A 64 14.19 -0.36 14.55
N TYR A 65 14.02 -1.61 14.06
CA TYR A 65 14.22 -1.91 12.65
C TYR A 65 13.36 -1.06 11.71
N LEU A 66 12.07 -0.91 12.03
CA LEU A 66 11.15 -0.12 11.21
C LEU A 66 11.49 1.38 11.20
N LEU A 67 11.93 1.92 12.35
CA LEU A 67 12.32 3.33 12.47
C LEU A 67 13.66 3.60 11.80
N ASP A 68 14.66 2.74 12.01
CA ASP A 68 16.01 2.90 11.48
C ASP A 68 16.05 2.82 9.95
N ASN A 69 15.16 2.02 9.35
CA ASN A 69 15.01 1.92 7.90
C ASN A 69 13.94 2.89 7.34
N GLU A 70 13.41 3.79 8.16
CA GLU A 70 12.37 4.76 7.78
C GLU A 70 11.15 4.11 7.09
N LEU A 71 10.74 2.93 7.57
CA LEU A 71 9.59 2.14 7.08
C LEU A 71 8.30 2.45 7.85
N ALA A 72 8.45 2.94 9.08
CA ALA A 72 7.36 3.41 9.93
C ALA A 72 7.80 4.63 10.74
N PHE A 73 6.85 5.26 11.43
CA PHE A 73 7.12 6.39 12.32
C PHE A 73 6.23 6.34 13.56
N ILE A 74 6.68 7.01 14.64
CA ILE A 74 5.88 7.20 15.85
C ILE A 74 5.15 8.54 15.76
N SER A 75 3.86 8.54 16.07
CA SER A 75 3.06 9.76 16.10
C SER A 75 2.02 9.72 17.21
N LYS A 76 1.42 10.89 17.51
CA LYS A 76 0.16 10.94 18.24
C LYS A 76 -0.96 10.43 17.34
N ARG A 77 -2.00 9.89 17.98
CA ARG A 77 -3.16 9.29 17.29
C ARG A 77 -3.77 10.20 16.23
N ASP A 78 -4.11 11.42 16.63
CA ASP A 78 -4.76 12.45 15.81
C ASP A 78 -3.99 12.78 14.52
N ARG A 79 -2.66 12.83 14.61
CA ARG A 79 -1.80 13.13 13.47
C ARG A 79 -1.48 11.90 12.63
N GLY A 80 -1.29 10.75 13.26
CA GLY A 80 -0.94 9.52 12.55
C GLY A 80 -2.09 9.00 11.70
N GLU A 81 -3.33 9.14 12.17
CA GLU A 81 -4.54 8.82 11.39
C GLU A 81 -4.67 9.65 10.09
N MET A 82 -3.92 10.75 9.95
CA MET A 82 -3.85 11.52 8.69
C MET A 82 -2.98 10.85 7.62
N PHE A 83 -2.16 9.86 7.99
CA PHE A 83 -1.31 9.08 7.07
C PHE A 83 -2.02 7.79 6.66
N ILE A 84 -3.20 7.94 6.05
CA ILE A 84 -4.03 6.81 5.64
C ILE A 84 -3.31 6.04 4.51
N SER A 85 -3.31 4.72 4.60
CA SER A 85 -2.86 3.84 3.51
C SER A 85 -3.64 4.10 2.22
N PHE A 86 -3.02 3.86 1.08
CA PHE A 86 -3.72 3.94 -0.20
C PHE A 86 -4.88 2.95 -0.23
N SER A 87 -6.02 3.36 -0.78
CA SER A 87 -7.11 2.42 -1.02
C SER A 87 -6.69 1.44 -2.11
N GLU A 88 -6.71 0.15 -1.81
CA GLU A 88 -6.50 -0.93 -2.78
C GLU A 88 -7.79 -1.28 -3.54
N SER A 89 -8.90 -0.59 -3.25
CA SER A 89 -10.15 -0.77 -3.98
C SER A 89 -10.01 -0.29 -5.43
N TRP A 90 -10.07 -1.22 -6.38
CA TRP A 90 -10.19 -0.89 -7.79
C TRP A 90 -11.64 -0.53 -8.12
N ASP A 91 -11.99 0.75 -7.96
CA ASP A 91 -13.29 1.27 -8.40
C ASP A 91 -13.08 2.10 -9.67
N TYR A 92 -13.34 1.52 -10.84
CA TYR A 92 -13.32 2.30 -12.08
C TYR A 92 -14.40 1.87 -13.09
N PRO A 93 -15.61 2.47 -13.02
CA PRO A 93 -16.41 2.68 -14.21
C PRO A 93 -15.74 3.80 -15.04
N SER A 94 -14.84 3.44 -15.95
CA SER A 94 -14.26 4.39 -16.91
C SER A 94 -15.31 4.95 -17.85
N ILE A 95 -15.22 6.24 -18.15
CA ILE A 95 -15.60 6.70 -19.48
C ILE A 95 -14.49 6.27 -20.43
N ILE A 96 -14.85 5.64 -21.55
CA ILE A 96 -13.87 5.25 -22.59
C ILE A 96 -13.26 6.54 -23.13
N SER A 97 -11.99 6.81 -22.79
CA SER A 97 -11.31 8.05 -23.20
C SER A 97 -10.76 7.99 -24.61
N ASN A 98 -10.41 6.79 -25.09
CA ASN A 98 -9.80 6.55 -26.39
C ASN A 98 -10.14 5.13 -26.87
N ALA A 99 -10.20 4.94 -28.19
CA ALA A 99 -10.35 3.63 -28.82
C ALA A 99 -9.50 3.53 -30.11
N ILE A 100 -8.92 2.36 -30.36
CA ILE A 100 -8.26 2.03 -31.63
C ILE A 100 -9.18 1.06 -32.37
N ILE A 101 -9.59 1.42 -33.59
CA ILE A 101 -10.50 0.61 -34.40
C ILE A 101 -9.76 0.16 -35.66
N GLU A 102 -9.67 -1.16 -35.86
CA GLU A 102 -9.08 -1.76 -37.05
C GLU A 102 -10.13 -1.93 -38.15
N LEU A 103 -9.84 -1.38 -39.33
CA LEU A 103 -10.71 -1.41 -40.50
C LEU A 103 -10.21 -2.37 -41.56
N ASN A 104 -11.10 -3.21 -42.06
CA ASN A 104 -10.92 -4.04 -43.24
C ASN A 104 -12.21 -4.08 -44.08
N GLU A 105 -12.13 -4.67 -45.28
CA GLU A 105 -13.26 -4.71 -46.22
C GLU A 105 -14.52 -5.38 -45.64
N ASN A 106 -14.38 -6.25 -44.65
CA ASN A 106 -15.47 -7.01 -44.05
C ASN A 106 -16.14 -6.31 -42.85
N ASN A 107 -15.53 -5.28 -42.27
CA ASN A 107 -16.02 -4.64 -41.04
C ASN A 107 -16.28 -3.12 -41.13
N ASN A 108 -16.06 -2.54 -42.30
CA ASN A 108 -16.25 -1.09 -42.56
C ASN A 108 -17.63 -0.56 -42.13
N SER A 109 -18.72 -1.29 -42.41
CA SER A 109 -20.08 -0.85 -42.07
C SER A 109 -20.40 -0.95 -40.57
N THR A 110 -19.70 -1.82 -39.84
CA THR A 110 -19.87 -2.00 -38.39
C THR A 110 -19.10 -0.93 -37.61
N CYS A 111 -17.96 -0.47 -38.14
CA CYS A 111 -17.12 0.53 -37.50
C CYS A 111 -17.85 1.85 -37.21
N PHE A 112 -18.67 2.34 -38.16
CA PHE A 112 -19.43 3.58 -37.96
C PHE A 112 -20.39 3.50 -36.76
N LYS A 113 -21.01 2.34 -36.53
CA LYS A 113 -21.89 2.11 -35.37
C LYS A 113 -21.09 2.09 -34.06
N SER A 114 -19.88 1.54 -34.08
CA SER A 114 -18.98 1.55 -32.93
C SER A 114 -18.52 2.95 -32.57
N ILE A 115 -18.27 3.81 -33.56
CA ILE A 115 -17.92 5.22 -33.34
C ILE A 115 -19.09 5.98 -32.69
N GLU A 116 -20.33 5.78 -33.15
CA GLU A 116 -21.52 6.41 -32.56
C GLU A 116 -21.71 6.05 -31.08
N LEU A 117 -21.50 4.77 -30.72
CA LEU A 117 -21.59 4.28 -29.34
C LEU A 117 -20.49 4.84 -28.43
N LEU A 118 -19.34 5.20 -29.00
CA LEU A 118 -18.20 5.76 -28.28
C LEU A 118 -18.27 7.28 -28.13
N SER A 119 -19.10 7.96 -28.94
CA SER A 119 -19.33 9.41 -28.89
C SER A 119 -20.47 9.86 -27.95
N GLY A 120 -20.98 8.93 -27.12
CA GLY A 120 -22.04 9.18 -26.13
C GLY A 120 -21.66 10.20 -25.06
#